data_AF-A0A3A1QV40-F1
#
_entry.id   AF-A0A3A1QV40-F1
#
_cell.length_a   1.000
_cell.length_b   1.000
_cell.length_c   1.000
_cell.angle_alpha   90.00
_cell.angle_beta   90.00
_cell.angle_gamma   90.00
#
_symmetry.space_group_name_H-M   'P 1'
#
loop_
_entity.id
_entity.type
_entity.pdbx_description
1 polymer ?
#
loop_
_entity_poly.entity_id
_entity_poly.type
_entity_poly.pdbx_seq_one_letter_code
_entity_poly.pdbx_strand_id
1 'polypeptide(L)' 'MGKSSAKKKREHVLRTRGKDVTDFRGSANGFSTHERKTMTKQETMRKSETKHKKRYLQKHHLEDSAFLIFSYPC' A
#
# COMPACT_ATOMS: atom_id res chain seq x y z
N MET A 1 -1.36 15.06 -23.60
CA MET A 1 -1.88 15.64 -22.34
C MET A 1 -2.06 17.14 -22.50
N GLY A 2 -3.31 17.62 -22.56
CA GLY A 2 -3.61 19.04 -22.74
C GLY A 2 -3.63 19.80 -21.41
N LYS A 3 -3.30 21.10 -21.44
CA LYS A 3 -3.53 21.98 -20.29
C LYS A 3 -5.03 22.04 -19.98
N SER A 4 -5.40 21.99 -18.70
CA SER A 4 -6.79 22.20 -18.29
C SER A 4 -7.28 23.60 -18.70
N SER A 5 -8.58 23.73 -18.94
CA SER A 5 -9.22 25.02 -19.25
C SER A 5 -8.93 26.07 -18.17
N ALA A 6 -8.96 25.67 -16.89
CA ALA A 6 -8.61 26.52 -15.76
C ALA A 6 -7.16 27.04 -15.82
N LYS A 7 -6.19 26.18 -16.20
CA LYS A 7 -4.80 26.60 -16.37
C LYS A 7 -4.66 27.63 -17.50
N LYS A 8 -5.33 27.41 -18.64
CA LYS A 8 -5.33 28.36 -19.77
C LYS A 8 -5.87 29.74 -19.36
N LYS A 9 -6.97 29.78 -18.60
CA LYS A 9 -7.55 31.04 -18.07
C LYS A 9 -6.60 31.77 -17.12
N ARG A 10 -5.95 31.07 -16.19
CA ARG A 10 -4.97 31.68 -15.27
C ARG A 10 -3.77 32.25 -16.03
N GLU A 11 -3.21 31.52 -16.98
CA GLU A 11 -2.12 32.02 -17.82
C GLU A 11 -2.53 33.26 -18.63
N HIS A 12 -3.78 33.34 -19.10
CA HIS A 12 -4.29 34.52 -19.81
C HIS A 12 -4.39 35.75 -18.87
N VAL A 13 -4.90 35.56 -17.64
CA VAL A 13 -4.95 36.63 -16.63
C VAL A 13 -3.54 37.10 -16.25
N LEU A 14 -2.60 36.17 -16.12
CA LEU A 14 -1.20 36.50 -15.84
C LEU A 14 -0.59 37.35 -16.97
N ARG A 15 -0.87 37.02 -18.24
CA ARG A 15 -0.37 37.81 -19.39
C ARG A 15 -1.03 39.19 -19.53
N THR A 16 -2.33 39.30 -19.23
CA THR A 16 -3.10 40.53 -19.45
C THR A 16 -3.03 41.51 -18.27
N ARG A 17 -3.03 40.99 -17.04
CA ARG A 17 -3.11 41.79 -15.81
C ARG A 17 -1.88 41.64 -14.91
N GLY A 18 -0.93 40.76 -15.24
CA GLY A 18 0.28 40.52 -14.44
C GLY A 18 0.03 39.85 -13.09
N LYS A 19 -1.22 39.47 -12.77
CA LYS A 19 -1.58 38.93 -11.46
C LYS A 19 -1.45 37.41 -11.45
N ASP A 20 -0.59 36.90 -10.58
CA ASP A 20 -0.58 35.47 -10.27
C ASP A 20 -1.61 35.14 -9.19
N VAL A 21 -2.44 34.13 -9.44
CA VAL A 21 -3.49 33.68 -8.53
C VAL A 21 -2.98 32.54 -7.64
N THR A 22 -1.82 31.94 -7.96
CA THR A 22 -1.24 30.87 -7.11
C THR A 22 -0.77 31.41 -5.77
N ASP A 23 -0.27 32.63 -5.73
CA ASP A 23 0.28 33.24 -4.51
C ASP A 23 -0.80 33.46 -3.45
N PHE A 24 -2.04 33.71 -3.88
CA PHE A 24 -3.19 33.88 -3.00
C PHE A 24 -3.82 32.56 -2.53
N ARG A 25 -3.39 31.42 -3.07
CA ARG A 25 -4.03 30.11 -2.81
C ARG A 25 -3.61 29.50 -1.45
N GLY A 26 -2.69 30.15 -0.74
CA GLY A 26 -2.09 29.65 0.49
C GLY A 26 -0.97 28.64 0.21
N SER A 27 0.01 28.58 1.10
CA SER A 27 1.10 27.61 1.03
C SER A 27 0.57 26.23 1.41
N ALA A 28 0.91 25.21 0.61
CA ALA A 28 0.79 23.84 1.07
C ALA A 28 1.84 23.57 2.14
N ASN A 29 1.53 22.68 3.08
CA ASN A 29 2.50 22.23 4.07
C ASN A 29 3.60 21.39 3.38
N GLY A 30 4.82 21.40 3.93
CA GLY A 30 5.92 20.57 3.42
C GLY A 30 5.76 19.05 3.65
N PHE A 31 4.70 18.66 4.35
CA PHE A 31 4.33 17.26 4.60
C PHE A 31 2.92 16.98 4.08
N SER A 32 2.63 15.70 3.88
CA SER A 32 1.32 15.30 3.37
C SER A 32 0.25 15.31 4.46
N THR A 33 -0.90 15.93 4.17
CA THR A 33 -2.06 16.05 5.08
C THR A 33 -3.00 14.85 5.05
N HIS A 34 -2.67 13.78 4.32
CA HIS A 34 -3.56 12.61 4.28
C HIS A 34 -3.63 11.93 5.65
N GLU A 35 -4.81 11.39 5.99
CA GLU A 35 -4.96 10.53 7.14
C GLU A 35 -4.17 9.24 6.93
N ARG A 36 -3.25 8.95 7.85
CA ARG A 36 -2.50 7.69 7.85
C ARG A 36 -3.31 6.64 8.59
N LYS A 37 -3.65 5.56 7.91
CA LYS A 37 -4.32 4.40 8.50
C LYS A 37 -3.34 3.25 8.66
N THR A 38 -3.46 2.53 9.77
CA THR A 38 -2.71 1.29 9.99
C THR A 38 -3.33 0.16 9.16
N MET A 39 -2.54 -0.90 8.94
CA MET A 39 -2.97 -2.02 8.10
C MET A 39 -4.18 -2.75 8.69
N THR A 40 -5.08 -3.20 7.83
CA THR A 40 -6.21 -4.04 8.25
C THR A 40 -5.75 -5.47 8.59
N LYS A 41 -6.58 -6.24 9.31
CA LYS A 41 -6.29 -7.66 9.63
C LYS A 41 -5.95 -8.48 8.38
N GLN A 42 -6.64 -8.24 7.27
CA GLN A 42 -6.40 -8.97 6.03
C GLN A 42 -5.05 -8.60 5.42
N GLU A 43 -4.71 -7.32 5.42
CA GLU A 43 -3.43 -6.82 4.92
C GLU A 43 -2.25 -7.31 5.78
N THR A 44 -2.42 -7.39 7.10
CA THR A 44 -1.36 -7.89 8.00
C THR A 44 -1.11 -9.39 7.80
N MET A 45 -2.15 -10.20 7.59
CA MET A 45 -2.00 -11.62 7.25
C MET A 45 -1.27 -11.79 5.92
N ARG A 46 -1.70 -11.10 4.86
CA ARG A 46 -1.00 -11.16 3.56
C ARG A 46 0.45 -10.72 3.66
N LYS A 47 0.73 -9.68 4.44
CA LYS A 47 2.10 -9.20 4.67
C LYS A 47 2.92 -10.22 5.46
N SER A 48 2.36 -10.92 6.45
CA SER A 48 3.11 -11.93 7.20
C SER A 48 3.49 -13.14 6.34
N GLU A 49 2.67 -13.48 5.35
CA GLU A 49 2.95 -14.55 4.38
C GLU A 49 3.99 -14.14 3.33
N THR A 50 3.94 -12.90 2.84
CA THR A 50 4.72 -12.45 1.69
C THR A 50 6.00 -11.69 2.02
N LYS A 51 6.07 -11.03 3.19
CA LYS A 51 7.20 -10.14 3.54
C LYS A 51 8.53 -10.87 3.63
N HIS A 52 8.52 -12.11 4.10
CA HIS A 52 9.74 -12.91 4.27
C HIS A 52 9.57 -14.27 3.59
N LYS A 53 10.55 -14.65 2.76
CA LYS A 53 10.61 -15.97 2.17
C LYS A 53 10.77 -17.00 3.28
N LYS A 54 9.70 -17.71 3.62
CA LYS A 54 9.75 -18.82 4.58
C LYS A 54 10.63 -19.92 3.98
N ARG A 55 11.67 -20.32 4.69
CA ARG A 55 12.35 -21.58 4.41
C ARG A 55 11.48 -22.66 5.04
N TYR A 56 10.74 -23.39 4.22
CA TYR A 56 10.13 -24.63 4.68
C TYR A 56 11.27 -25.59 5.00
N LEU A 57 11.65 -25.68 6.28
CA LEU A 57 12.32 -26.89 6.76
C LEU A 57 11.32 -28.00 6.51
N GLN A 58 11.71 -28.96 5.68
CA GLN A 58 10.93 -30.14 5.33
C GLN A 58 10.63 -30.92 6.63
N LYS A 59 9.58 -30.51 7.35
CA LYS A 59 8.96 -31.35 8.37
C LYS A 59 8.10 -32.33 7.60
N HIS A 60 8.62 -33.56 7.54
CA HIS A 60 7.95 -34.76 7.10
C HIS A 60 6.44 -34.67 7.35
N HIS A 61 5.67 -34.72 6.27
CA HIS A 61 4.27 -35.08 6.34
C HIS A 61 4.24 -36.57 6.70
N LEU A 62 4.08 -36.89 7.98
CA LEU A 62 3.81 -38.27 8.41
C LEU A 62 2.83 -38.28 9.58
N GLU A 63 1.73 -37.57 9.41
CA GLU A 63 0.53 -37.77 10.24
C GLU A 63 -0.31 -38.91 9.66
N ASP A 64 0.31 -40.05 9.33
CA ASP A 64 -0.37 -41.29 8.91
C ASP A 64 0.30 -42.56 9.48
N SER A 65 1.49 -42.48 10.09
CA SER A 65 2.21 -43.67 10.59
C SER A 65 1.88 -44.05 12.04
N ALA A 66 1.09 -43.23 12.76
CA ALA A 66 0.76 -43.49 14.16
C ALA A 66 -0.28 -44.64 14.32
N PHE A 67 -1.01 -45.00 13.27
CA PHE A 67 -2.06 -46.02 13.34
C PHE A 67 -1.53 -47.46 13.19
N LEU A 68 -0.36 -47.66 12.57
CA LEU A 68 0.20 -48.99 12.28
C LEU A 68 1.07 -49.57 13.42
N ILE A 69 1.42 -48.76 14.43
CA ILE A 69 2.23 -49.21 15.57
C ILE A 69 1.34 -49.84 16.66
N PHE A 70 0.05 -49.46 16.74
CA PHE A 70 -0.88 -49.97 17.75
C PHE A 70 -1.67 -51.23 17.31
N SER A 71 -1.56 -51.68 16.05
CA SER A 71 -2.38 -52.79 15.53
C SER A 71 -1.74 -54.16 15.57
N TYR A 72 -0.48 -54.29 15.99
CA TYR A 72 0.19 -55.59 16.13
C TYR A 72 0.58 -55.81 17.60
N PRO A 73 -0.26 -56.50 18.40
CA PRO A 73 0.17 -57.00 19.69
C PRO A 73 1.24 -58.07 19.45
N CYS A 74 2.36 -57.94 20.18
CA CYS A 74 3.38 -58.98 20.32
C CYS A 74 2.82 -60.17 21.11
#